data_AF-A0A067JMU9-F1
#
_entry.id   AF-A0A067JMU9-F1
#
_cell.length_a   1.000
_cell.length_b   1.000
_cell.length_c   1.000
_cell.angle_alpha   90.00
_cell.angle_beta   90.00
_cell.angle_gamma   90.00
#
_symmetry.space_group_name_H-M   'P 1'
#
loop_
_entity.id
_entity.type
_entity.pdbx_description
1 polymer ?
#
loop_
_entity_poly.entity_id
_entity_poly.type
_entity_poly.pdbx_seq_one_letter_code
_entity_poly.pdbx_strand_id
1 'polypeptide(L)'
;MEVTGYQLGKTKVFLRAGQMAELDAHRARVLRNSATVIQRHAKTRATRKNYVLMRQASIHIQSRWRGKLGRQQYKNMRQEAAAIQIQKNLRRQCARRSYKEVRSSAVILQAGLRAMAARGEFRFREQTNAATSIQANWRSHSAVSYYKKLKATSFASQSSWKTAGGEPTYVDMDAGESGSLLERNDQLERQVEELTCHLQSEKQLRIELEETKGREIKTLLHSLKNLQNQVDETNTILLQEREEREAAHKENGARPLTTEALVLDDDDGTLGPDMQNLKALLRAEKQRADDSERRCAEAVELSEKRRKKLEETERRVHQLQDSMNRMLNSMADQFSELKMILQTSSNSTSTSGSIAINVRVDVASDTSDNESDFSFQHPTSSSPSDEFSAPDDSTFQLIVQDLSQTENSGSGKSKGDKKGAFDDFF
;
A
#
# COMPACT_ATOMS: atom_id res chain seq x y z
N MET A 1 13.98 -41.04 -85.95
CA MET A 1 12.96 -41.93 -86.57
C MET A 1 13.21 -41.90 -88.07
N GLU A 2 13.80 -42.97 -88.61
CA GLU A 2 13.90 -43.19 -90.05
C GLU A 2 12.50 -43.51 -90.57
N VAL A 3 11.88 -42.61 -91.33
CA VAL A 3 10.53 -42.84 -91.85
C VAL A 3 10.66 -43.71 -93.10
N THR A 4 10.42 -45.00 -92.98
CA THR A 4 10.39 -45.91 -94.13
C THR A 4 9.06 -45.76 -94.88
N GLY A 5 9.11 -45.59 -96.20
CA GLY A 5 7.94 -45.60 -97.08
C GLY A 5 7.64 -44.31 -97.86
N TYR A 6 8.49 -43.29 -97.80
CA TYR A 6 8.40 -42.11 -98.68
C TYR A 6 9.52 -42.09 -99.73
N GLN A 7 9.29 -41.42 -100.86
CA GLN A 7 10.29 -41.16 -101.88
C GLN A 7 10.33 -39.66 -102.24
N LEU A 8 11.53 -39.10 -102.33
CA LEU A 8 11.72 -37.70 -102.72
C LEU A 8 11.92 -37.61 -104.24
N GLY A 9 11.06 -36.83 -104.91
CA GLY A 9 11.26 -36.40 -106.29
C GLY A 9 11.91 -35.01 -106.35
N LYS A 10 12.28 -34.56 -107.57
CA LYS A 10 12.91 -33.24 -107.78
C LYS A 10 12.08 -32.07 -107.24
N THR A 11 10.76 -32.20 -107.22
CA THR A 11 9.81 -31.14 -106.81
C THR A 11 8.67 -31.62 -105.89
N LYS A 12 8.52 -32.92 -105.64
CA LYS A 12 7.40 -33.48 -104.86
C LYS A 12 7.84 -34.67 -104.01
N VAL A 13 7.13 -34.90 -102.90
CA VAL A 13 7.31 -36.08 -102.03
C VAL A 13 6.19 -37.07 -102.31
N PHE A 14 6.54 -38.33 -102.61
CA PHE A 14 5.59 -39.41 -102.83
C PHE A 14 5.49 -40.25 -101.55
N LEU A 15 4.27 -40.44 -101.07
CA LEU A 15 3.97 -41.16 -99.84
C LEU A 15 3.26 -42.47 -100.18
N ARG A 16 3.56 -43.55 -99.46
CA ARG A 16 2.74 -44.77 -99.50
C ARG A 16 1.38 -44.50 -98.85
N ALA A 17 0.36 -45.24 -99.27
CA ALA A 17 -0.98 -45.15 -98.69
C ALA A 17 -0.92 -45.32 -97.16
N GLY A 18 -1.66 -44.48 -96.42
CA GLY A 18 -1.68 -44.45 -94.95
C GLY A 18 -0.68 -43.48 -94.29
N GLN A 19 0.42 -43.14 -94.94
CA GLN A 19 1.45 -42.25 -94.33
C GLN A 19 0.98 -40.81 -94.13
N MET A 20 0.11 -40.30 -94.99
CA MET A 20 -0.49 -38.96 -94.80
C MET A 20 -1.35 -38.91 -93.52
N ALA A 21 -2.09 -39.98 -93.23
CA ALA A 21 -2.90 -40.07 -92.01
C ALA A 21 -2.04 -40.15 -90.75
N GLU A 22 -0.88 -40.82 -90.81
CA GLU A 22 0.09 -40.83 -89.70
C GLU A 22 0.70 -39.44 -89.44
N LEU A 23 1.03 -38.70 -90.50
CA LEU A 23 1.52 -37.32 -90.39
C LEU A 23 0.45 -36.38 -89.80
N ASP A 24 -0.81 -36.51 -90.24
CA ASP A 24 -1.92 -35.75 -89.68
C ASP A 24 -2.20 -36.12 -88.22
N ALA A 25 -2.10 -37.40 -87.86
CA ALA A 25 -2.21 -37.86 -86.48
C ALA A 25 -1.07 -37.29 -85.61
N HIS A 26 0.16 -37.22 -86.13
CA HIS A 26 1.28 -36.59 -85.45
C HIS A 26 1.05 -35.08 -85.27
N ARG A 27 0.60 -34.37 -86.31
CA ARG A 27 0.25 -32.94 -86.25
C ARG A 27 -0.83 -32.68 -85.20
N ALA A 28 -1.91 -33.47 -85.19
CA ALA A 28 -2.97 -33.37 -84.20
C ALA A 28 -2.46 -33.60 -82.77
N ARG A 29 -1.53 -34.55 -82.58
CA ARG A 29 -0.90 -34.82 -81.29
C ARG A 29 -0.07 -33.64 -80.78
N VAL A 30 0.75 -33.04 -81.63
CA VAL A 30 1.54 -31.84 -81.28
C VAL A 30 0.63 -30.69 -80.87
N LEU A 31 -0.41 -30.40 -81.67
CA LEU A 31 -1.39 -29.35 -81.35
C LEU A 31 -2.12 -29.61 -80.03
N ARG A 32 -2.56 -30.85 -79.79
CA ARG A 32 -3.19 -31.26 -78.53
C ARG A 32 -2.26 -31.11 -77.34
N ASN A 33 -0.99 -31.49 -77.48
CA ASN A 33 0.01 -31.35 -76.42
C ASN A 33 0.24 -29.87 -76.08
N SER A 34 0.43 -29.01 -77.08
CA SER A 34 0.57 -27.56 -76.89
C SER A 34 -0.67 -26.96 -76.21
N ALA A 35 -1.87 -27.31 -76.65
CA ALA A 35 -3.12 -26.85 -76.02
C ALA A 35 -3.22 -27.32 -74.56
N THR A 36 -2.84 -28.57 -74.27
CA THR A 36 -2.85 -29.13 -72.91
C THR A 36 -1.92 -28.37 -71.98
N VAL A 37 -0.72 -27.99 -72.44
CA VAL A 37 0.23 -27.18 -71.67
C VAL A 37 -0.35 -25.80 -71.35
N ILE A 38 -0.91 -25.11 -72.34
CA ILE A 38 -1.53 -23.79 -72.14
C ILE A 38 -2.70 -23.89 -71.15
N GLN A 39 -3.58 -24.88 -71.34
CA GLN A 39 -4.73 -25.11 -70.45
C GLN A 39 -4.30 -25.43 -69.03
N ARG A 40 -3.24 -26.23 -68.85
CA ARG A 40 -2.67 -26.52 -67.52
C ARG A 40 -2.21 -25.24 -66.84
N HIS A 41 -1.41 -24.41 -67.52
CA HIS A 41 -0.93 -23.14 -66.94
C HIS A 41 -2.07 -22.16 -66.63
N ALA A 42 -3.09 -22.07 -67.50
CA ALA A 42 -4.26 -21.24 -67.26
C ALA A 42 -5.03 -21.71 -66.00
N LYS A 43 -5.27 -23.02 -65.87
CA LYS A 43 -5.91 -23.61 -64.69
C LYS A 43 -5.09 -23.36 -63.42
N THR A 44 -3.78 -23.59 -63.44
CA THR A 44 -2.89 -23.32 -62.30
C THR A 44 -2.88 -21.83 -61.92
N ARG A 45 -2.89 -20.92 -62.90
CA ARG A 45 -2.96 -19.48 -62.62
C ARG A 45 -4.28 -19.10 -61.96
N ALA A 46 -5.39 -19.64 -62.44
CA ALA A 46 -6.71 -19.40 -61.86
C ALA A 46 -6.81 -19.93 -60.41
N THR A 47 -6.38 -21.17 -60.16
CA THR A 47 -6.41 -21.76 -58.81
C THR A 47 -5.46 -21.03 -57.85
N ARG A 48 -4.26 -20.65 -58.30
CA ARG A 48 -3.32 -19.85 -57.49
C ARG A 48 -3.91 -18.50 -57.12
N LYS A 49 -4.58 -17.82 -58.05
CA LYS A 49 -5.25 -16.53 -57.77
C LYS A 49 -6.31 -16.70 -56.68
N ASN A 50 -7.17 -17.71 -56.80
CA ASN A 50 -8.21 -17.99 -55.81
C ASN A 50 -7.63 -18.35 -54.45
N TYR A 51 -6.58 -19.17 -54.40
CA TYR A 51 -5.88 -19.51 -53.16
C TYR A 51 -5.28 -18.27 -52.47
N VAL A 52 -4.61 -17.39 -53.22
CA VAL A 52 -4.02 -16.17 -52.67
C VAL A 52 -5.09 -15.26 -52.09
N LEU A 53 -6.22 -15.07 -52.79
CA LEU A 53 -7.34 -14.27 -52.30
C LEU A 53 -7.94 -14.86 -51.02
N MET A 54 -8.18 -16.16 -51.00
CA MET A 54 -8.71 -16.84 -49.82
C MET A 54 -7.75 -16.73 -48.63
N ARG A 55 -6.45 -16.94 -48.85
CA ARG A 55 -5.43 -16.80 -47.80
C ARG A 55 -5.37 -15.37 -47.27
N GLN A 56 -5.43 -14.36 -48.13
CA GLN A 56 -5.45 -12.96 -47.71
C GLN A 56 -6.68 -12.68 -46.84
N ALA A 57 -7.88 -13.10 -47.27
CA ALA A 57 -9.10 -12.95 -46.49
C ALA A 57 -8.99 -13.64 -45.11
N SER A 58 -8.48 -14.86 -45.05
CA SER A 58 -8.25 -15.57 -43.78
C SER A 58 -7.29 -14.81 -42.87
N ILE A 59 -6.18 -14.29 -43.39
CA ILE A 59 -5.21 -13.50 -42.60
C ILE A 59 -5.87 -12.22 -42.06
N HIS A 60 -6.69 -11.54 -42.86
CA HIS A 60 -7.41 -10.34 -42.41
C HIS A 60 -8.39 -10.65 -41.27
N ILE A 61 -9.18 -11.73 -41.39
CA ILE A 61 -10.11 -12.16 -40.33
C ILE A 61 -9.34 -12.52 -39.06
N GLN A 62 -8.27 -13.32 -39.18
CA GLN A 62 -7.44 -13.71 -38.04
C GLN A 62 -6.77 -12.51 -37.36
N SER A 63 -6.26 -11.56 -38.14
CA SER A 63 -5.66 -10.31 -37.62
C SER A 63 -6.70 -9.49 -36.85
N ARG A 64 -7.90 -9.32 -37.42
CA ARG A 64 -9.00 -8.61 -36.75
C ARG A 64 -9.41 -9.28 -35.44
N TRP A 65 -9.49 -10.61 -35.43
CA TRP A 65 -9.82 -11.38 -34.23
C TRP A 65 -8.76 -11.23 -33.14
N ARG A 66 -7.47 -11.41 -33.47
CA ARG A 66 -6.36 -11.19 -32.53
C ARG A 66 -6.38 -9.77 -31.96
N GLY A 67 -6.66 -8.77 -32.81
CA GLY A 67 -6.83 -7.39 -32.37
C GLY A 67 -8.04 -7.16 -31.43
N LYS A 68 -9.18 -7.82 -31.70
CA LYS A 68 -10.37 -7.76 -30.83
C LYS A 68 -10.06 -8.39 -29.47
N LEU A 69 -9.41 -9.56 -29.46
CA LEU A 69 -9.02 -10.26 -28.24
C LEU A 69 -8.08 -9.42 -27.38
N GLY A 70 -7.02 -8.86 -27.97
CA GLY A 70 -6.08 -7.98 -27.24
C GLY A 70 -6.76 -6.74 -26.64
N ARG A 71 -7.67 -6.10 -27.39
CA ARG A 71 -8.46 -4.97 -26.85
C ARG A 71 -9.37 -5.38 -25.70
N GLN A 72 -9.99 -6.56 -25.77
CA GLN A 72 -10.84 -7.07 -24.70
C GLN A 72 -10.03 -7.36 -23.44
N GLN A 73 -8.86 -8.01 -23.58
CA GLN A 73 -7.96 -8.25 -22.45
C GLN A 73 -7.53 -6.93 -21.78
N TYR A 74 -7.11 -5.95 -22.57
CA TYR A 74 -6.75 -4.63 -22.05
C TYR A 74 -7.91 -3.94 -21.32
N LYS A 75 -9.13 -4.03 -21.86
CA LYS A 75 -10.33 -3.48 -21.20
C LYS A 75 -10.56 -4.14 -19.83
N ASN A 76 -10.43 -5.46 -19.75
CA ASN A 76 -10.57 -6.20 -18.49
C ASN A 76 -9.50 -5.78 -17.48
N MET A 77 -8.22 -5.75 -17.89
CA MET A 77 -7.12 -5.29 -17.03
C MET A 77 -7.35 -3.87 -16.49
N ARG A 78 -7.84 -2.96 -17.35
CA ARG A 78 -8.14 -1.58 -16.94
C ARG A 78 -9.30 -1.53 -15.94
N GLN A 79 -10.33 -2.34 -16.13
CA GLN A 79 -11.46 -2.44 -15.20
C GLN A 79 -11.04 -3.01 -13.84
N GLU A 80 -10.21 -4.06 -13.84
CA GLU A 80 -9.65 -4.67 -12.64
C GLU A 80 -8.77 -3.67 -11.86
N ALA A 81 -7.87 -2.97 -12.54
CA ALA A 81 -7.03 -1.95 -11.92
C ALA A 81 -7.87 -0.81 -11.30
N ALA A 82 -8.91 -0.36 -11.99
CA ALA A 82 -9.84 0.64 -11.46
C ALA A 82 -10.61 0.12 -10.23
N ALA A 83 -11.08 -1.12 -10.27
CA ALA A 83 -11.76 -1.76 -9.14
C ALA A 83 -10.84 -1.86 -7.91
N ILE A 84 -9.60 -2.30 -8.09
CA ILE A 84 -8.59 -2.36 -7.02
C ILE A 84 -8.34 -0.98 -6.42
N GLN A 85 -8.21 0.06 -7.26
CA GLN A 85 -7.99 1.42 -6.80
C GLN A 85 -9.17 1.95 -5.97
N ILE A 86 -10.40 1.70 -6.40
CA ILE A 86 -11.62 2.06 -5.66
C ILE A 86 -11.66 1.31 -4.32
N GLN A 87 -11.46 -0.02 -4.34
CA GLN A 87 -11.49 -0.84 -3.13
C GLN A 87 -10.42 -0.41 -2.12
N LYS A 88 -9.18 -0.15 -2.58
CA LYS A 88 -8.08 0.35 -1.76
C LYS A 88 -8.44 1.67 -1.07
N ASN A 89 -8.99 2.61 -1.83
CA ASN A 89 -9.34 3.92 -1.30
C ASN A 89 -10.51 3.86 -0.30
N LEU A 90 -11.51 3.02 -0.57
CA LEU A 90 -12.62 2.78 0.36
C LEU A 90 -12.14 2.16 1.67
N ARG A 91 -11.32 1.10 1.61
CA ARG A 91 -10.74 0.47 2.82
C ARG A 91 -9.95 1.49 3.65
N ARG A 92 -9.11 2.30 2.99
CA ARG A 92 -8.38 3.40 3.64
C ARG A 92 -9.31 4.40 4.31
N GLN A 93 -10.38 4.81 3.64
CA GLN A 93 -11.33 5.79 4.16
C GLN A 93 -12.09 5.24 5.38
N CYS A 94 -12.57 4.00 5.32
CA CYS A 94 -13.25 3.35 6.44
C CYS A 94 -12.32 3.24 7.67
N ALA A 95 -11.09 2.77 7.48
CA ALA A 95 -10.11 2.69 8.56
C ALA A 95 -9.81 4.08 9.17
N ARG A 96 -9.66 5.11 8.32
CA ARG A 96 -9.42 6.49 8.79
C ARG A 96 -10.61 7.07 9.55
N ARG A 97 -11.84 6.78 9.15
CA ARG A 97 -13.05 7.22 9.87
C ARG A 97 -13.12 6.58 11.25
N SER A 98 -13.00 5.25 11.32
CA SER A 98 -13.00 4.51 12.59
C SER A 98 -11.91 5.00 13.54
N TYR A 99 -10.68 5.21 13.06
CA TYR A 99 -9.60 5.76 13.88
C TYR A 99 -9.91 7.17 14.39
N LYS A 100 -10.46 8.05 13.55
CA LYS A 100 -10.82 9.42 13.94
C LYS A 100 -11.91 9.42 15.01
N GLU A 101 -12.92 8.56 14.88
CA GLU A 101 -13.99 8.43 15.87
C GLU A 101 -13.43 8.01 17.24
N VAL A 102 -12.64 6.93 17.28
CA VAL A 102 -12.01 6.46 18.53
C VAL A 102 -11.09 7.53 19.13
N ARG A 103 -10.27 8.19 18.29
CA ARG A 103 -9.40 9.29 18.74
C ARG A 103 -10.20 10.46 19.31
N SER A 104 -11.29 10.86 18.65
CA SER A 104 -12.14 11.95 19.12
C SER A 104 -12.73 11.62 20.49
N SER A 105 -13.30 10.41 20.64
CA SER A 105 -13.83 9.93 21.92
C SER A 105 -12.77 9.89 23.02
N ALA A 106 -11.56 9.40 22.70
CA ALA A 106 -10.46 9.36 23.65
C ALA A 106 -10.01 10.75 24.09
N VAL A 107 -9.91 11.72 23.17
CA VAL A 107 -9.55 13.10 23.49
C VAL A 107 -10.61 13.75 24.38
N ILE A 108 -11.90 13.56 24.07
CA ILE A 108 -13.00 14.09 24.91
C ILE A 108 -12.94 13.50 26.31
N LEU A 109 -12.75 12.18 26.44
CA LEU A 109 -12.65 11.51 27.73
C LEU A 109 -11.45 12.01 28.52
N GLN A 110 -10.27 12.10 27.89
CA GLN A 110 -9.06 12.60 28.53
C GLN A 110 -9.19 14.06 28.97
N ALA A 111 -9.80 14.91 28.15
CA ALA A 111 -10.08 16.30 28.50
C ALA A 111 -11.03 16.40 29.71
N GLY A 112 -12.09 15.58 29.73
CA GLY A 112 -13.02 15.48 30.85
C GLY A 112 -12.34 15.02 32.14
N LEU A 113 -11.52 13.97 32.08
CA LEU A 113 -10.76 13.47 33.24
C LEU A 113 -9.80 14.53 33.80
N ARG A 114 -9.04 15.21 32.93
CA ARG A 114 -8.14 16.30 33.36
C ARG A 114 -8.92 17.45 34.00
N ALA A 115 -10.06 17.84 33.42
CA ALA A 115 -10.91 18.90 33.98
C ALA A 115 -11.50 18.49 35.33
N MET A 116 -11.92 17.23 35.50
CA MET A 116 -12.42 16.71 36.78
C MET A 116 -11.33 16.70 37.85
N ALA A 117 -10.12 16.26 37.51
CA ALA A 117 -8.98 16.29 38.42
C ALA A 117 -8.65 17.72 38.89
N ALA A 118 -8.56 18.67 37.94
CA ALA A 118 -8.30 20.07 38.26
C ALA A 118 -9.40 20.69 39.14
N ARG A 119 -10.69 20.41 38.85
CA ARG A 119 -11.82 20.86 39.69
C ARG A 119 -11.83 20.19 41.06
N GLY A 120 -11.37 18.94 41.16
CA GLY A 120 -11.21 18.23 42.43
C GLY A 120 -10.17 18.90 43.31
N GLU A 121 -8.99 19.16 42.76
CA GLU A 121 -7.90 19.85 43.45
C GLU A 121 -8.30 21.27 43.87
N PHE A 122 -8.96 22.02 42.98
CA PHE A 122 -9.46 23.36 43.30
C PHE A 122 -10.44 23.36 44.48
N ARG A 123 -11.45 22.47 44.46
CA ARG A 123 -12.42 22.35 45.56
C ARG A 123 -11.77 21.91 46.86
N PHE A 124 -10.79 21.01 46.80
CA PHE A 124 -10.03 20.62 47.98
C PHE A 124 -9.28 21.82 48.57
N ARG A 125 -8.58 22.60 47.73
CA ARG A 125 -7.89 23.84 48.17
C ARG A 125 -8.84 24.86 48.77
N GLU A 126 -10.02 25.04 48.18
CA GLU A 126 -11.04 25.95 48.68
C GLU A 126 -11.56 25.50 50.07
N GLN A 127 -11.85 24.21 50.24
CA GLN A 127 -12.24 23.64 51.53
C GLN A 127 -11.14 23.78 52.58
N THR A 128 -9.88 23.51 52.22
CA THR A 128 -8.76 23.69 53.15
C THR A 128 -8.60 25.14 53.55
N ASN A 129 -8.72 26.10 52.62
CA ASN A 129 -8.63 27.52 52.92
C ASN A 129 -9.76 27.98 53.86
N ALA A 130 -10.99 27.53 53.62
CA ALA A 130 -12.12 27.80 54.50
C ALA A 130 -11.89 27.23 55.91
N ALA A 131 -11.43 25.98 56.00
CA ALA A 131 -11.09 25.34 57.27
C ALA A 131 -9.98 26.11 58.01
N THR A 132 -8.91 26.49 57.32
CA THR A 132 -7.82 27.31 57.89
C THR A 132 -8.33 28.66 58.39
N SER A 133 -9.21 29.33 57.64
CA SER A 133 -9.82 30.60 58.06
C SER A 133 -10.66 30.46 59.33
N ILE A 134 -11.49 29.41 59.42
CA ILE A 134 -12.31 29.12 60.62
C ILE A 134 -11.39 28.85 61.81
N GLN A 135 -10.39 27.98 61.63
CA GLN A 135 -9.46 27.64 62.69
C GLN A 135 -8.64 28.85 63.15
N ALA A 136 -8.18 29.70 62.23
CA ALA A 136 -7.45 30.92 62.55
C ALA A 136 -8.32 31.89 63.36
N ASN A 137 -9.58 32.08 62.95
CA ASN A 137 -10.53 32.93 63.68
C ASN A 137 -10.82 32.38 65.08
N TRP A 138 -11.01 31.07 65.22
CA TRP A 138 -11.20 30.43 66.53
C TRP A 138 -9.98 30.56 67.44
N ARG A 139 -8.76 30.36 66.91
CA ARG A 139 -7.51 30.53 67.66
C ARG A 139 -7.34 31.98 68.14
N SER A 140 -7.61 32.95 67.25
CA SER A 140 -7.59 34.37 67.57
C SER A 140 -8.62 34.71 68.67
N HIS A 141 -9.88 34.29 68.49
CA HIS A 141 -10.93 34.53 69.47
C HIS A 141 -10.61 33.90 70.84
N SER A 142 -10.05 32.70 70.86
CA SER A 142 -9.64 32.01 72.08
C SER A 142 -8.52 32.76 72.80
N ALA A 143 -7.49 33.20 72.07
CA ALA A 143 -6.39 34.00 72.61
C ALA A 143 -6.88 35.35 73.16
N VAL A 144 -7.74 36.06 72.42
CA VAL A 144 -8.35 37.33 72.85
C VAL A 144 -9.23 37.12 74.09
N SER A 145 -10.03 36.06 74.12
CA SER A 145 -10.88 35.73 75.27
C SER A 145 -10.06 35.40 76.51
N TYR A 146 -8.96 34.65 76.34
CA TYR A 146 -8.02 34.34 77.43
C TYR A 146 -7.35 35.62 77.96
N TYR A 147 -6.84 36.48 77.07
CA TYR A 147 -6.25 37.76 77.45
C TYR A 147 -7.25 38.67 78.19
N LYS A 148 -8.51 38.76 77.70
CA LYS A 148 -9.56 39.52 78.37
C LYS A 148 -9.84 39.00 79.78
N LYS A 149 -9.91 37.67 79.97
CA LYS A 149 -10.06 37.04 81.28
C LYS A 149 -8.89 37.37 82.20
N LEU A 150 -7.66 37.20 81.71
CA LEU A 150 -6.43 37.50 82.46
C LEU A 150 -6.37 38.97 82.89
N LYS A 151 -6.75 39.89 81.99
CA LYS A 151 -6.82 41.32 82.30
C LYS A 151 -7.88 41.62 83.36
N ALA A 152 -9.07 41.02 83.27
CA ALA A 152 -10.12 41.20 84.27
C ALA A 152 -9.71 40.66 85.64
N THR A 153 -9.08 39.47 85.71
CA THR A 153 -8.57 38.92 86.97
C THR A 153 -7.43 39.76 87.53
N SER A 154 -6.50 40.22 86.68
CA SER A 154 -5.42 41.12 87.09
C SER A 154 -5.97 42.43 87.64
N PHE A 155 -6.96 43.04 86.98
CA PHE A 155 -7.60 44.27 87.46
C PHE A 155 -8.33 44.04 88.80
N ALA A 156 -9.03 42.92 88.96
CA ALA A 156 -9.71 42.57 90.21
C ALA A 156 -8.71 42.33 91.36
N SER A 157 -7.60 41.64 91.10
CA SER A 157 -6.49 41.50 92.06
C SER A 157 -5.82 42.85 92.35
N GLN A 158 -5.64 43.70 91.34
CA GLN A 158 -5.08 45.05 91.47
C GLN A 158 -6.02 46.04 92.17
N SER A 159 -7.34 45.84 92.12
CA SER A 159 -8.25 46.59 92.98
C SER A 159 -8.25 46.00 94.40
N SER A 160 -8.21 44.68 94.53
CA SER A 160 -8.21 44.00 95.83
C SER A 160 -6.97 44.34 96.66
N TRP A 161 -5.75 44.30 96.11
CA TRP A 161 -4.55 44.71 96.87
C TRP A 161 -4.58 46.21 97.25
N LYS A 162 -5.10 47.09 96.38
CA LYS A 162 -5.26 48.52 96.70
C LYS A 162 -6.29 48.76 97.81
N THR A 163 -7.25 47.86 97.97
CA THR A 163 -8.33 47.97 98.98
C THR A 163 -8.01 47.18 100.26
N ALA A 164 -7.13 46.18 100.21
CA ALA A 164 -6.74 45.31 101.33
C ALA A 164 -5.56 45.84 102.16
N GLY A 165 -4.93 46.96 101.78
CA GLY A 165 -4.14 47.80 102.68
C GLY A 165 -2.61 47.74 102.53
N GLY A 166 -1.98 48.92 102.67
CA GLY A 166 -0.55 49.10 102.91
C GLY A 166 0.14 50.04 101.93
N GLU A 167 0.68 51.16 102.43
CA GLU A 167 1.70 51.97 101.74
C GLU A 167 2.83 51.08 101.19
N PRO A 168 3.30 51.26 99.95
CA PRO A 168 4.51 50.60 99.48
C PRO A 168 5.72 51.47 99.77
N THR A 169 6.58 50.98 100.66
CA THR A 169 8.00 51.27 100.65
C THR A 169 8.60 50.86 99.30
N TYR A 170 9.24 51.83 98.66
CA TYR A 170 10.03 51.76 97.44
C TYR A 170 11.13 50.70 97.56
N VAL A 171 11.12 49.65 96.71
CA VAL A 171 12.25 48.72 96.56
C VAL A 171 12.46 48.40 95.07
N ASP A 172 13.67 48.73 94.61
CA ASP A 172 14.28 48.41 93.31
C ASP A 172 14.21 46.91 92.94
N MET A 173 13.29 46.52 92.04
CA MET A 173 13.32 45.20 91.38
C MET A 173 13.13 45.24 89.86
N ASP A 174 13.20 46.42 89.22
CA ASP A 174 12.91 46.55 87.77
C ASP A 174 14.12 46.38 86.83
N ALA A 175 15.33 46.23 87.37
CA ALA A 175 16.55 46.09 86.57
C ALA A 175 16.83 44.64 86.09
N GLY A 176 16.33 43.62 86.80
CA GLY A 176 16.62 42.21 86.49
C GLY A 176 15.76 41.61 85.37
N GLU A 177 14.46 41.94 85.34
CA GLU A 177 13.53 41.38 84.35
C GLU A 177 13.71 42.00 82.95
N SER A 178 14.13 43.26 82.89
CA SER A 178 14.43 43.96 81.64
C SER A 178 15.63 43.34 80.91
N GLY A 179 16.65 42.88 81.63
CA GLY A 179 17.83 42.23 81.05
C GLY A 179 17.52 40.85 80.45
N SER A 180 16.73 40.03 81.15
CA SER A 180 16.31 38.69 80.68
C SER A 180 15.43 38.76 79.41
N LEU A 181 14.63 39.82 79.26
CA LEU A 181 13.84 40.05 78.06
C LEU A 181 14.68 40.57 76.90
N LEU A 182 15.66 41.43 77.17
CA LEU A 182 16.62 41.89 76.17
C LEU A 182 17.44 40.71 75.63
N GLU A 183 17.96 39.85 76.51
CA GLU A 183 18.71 38.65 76.11
C GLU A 183 17.88 37.68 75.24
N ARG A 184 16.59 37.52 75.54
CA ARG A 184 15.67 36.73 74.69
C ARG A 184 15.41 37.38 73.34
N ASN A 185 15.34 38.70 73.28
CA ASN A 185 15.17 39.42 72.02
C ASN A 185 16.44 39.29 71.17
N ASP A 186 17.61 39.55 71.75
CA ASP A 186 18.91 39.36 71.09
C ASP A 186 19.10 37.90 70.61
N GLN A 187 18.59 36.91 71.36
CA GLN A 187 18.61 35.51 70.95
C GLN A 187 17.71 35.24 69.75
N LEU A 188 16.52 35.84 69.69
CA LEU A 188 15.59 35.72 68.57
C LEU A 188 16.11 36.45 67.33
N GLU A 189 16.70 37.63 67.49
CA GLU A 189 17.36 38.36 66.40
C GLU A 189 18.50 37.52 65.81
N ARG A 190 19.35 36.93 66.65
CA ARG A 190 20.40 36.01 66.21
C ARG A 190 19.85 34.80 65.45
N GLN A 191 18.73 34.22 65.88
CA GLN A 191 18.08 33.11 65.15
C GLN A 191 17.49 33.54 63.81
N VAL A 192 16.92 34.74 63.73
CA VAL A 192 16.39 35.28 62.46
C VAL A 192 17.52 35.56 61.50
N GLU A 193 18.64 36.12 61.97
CA GLU A 193 19.84 36.34 61.16
C GLU A 193 20.44 35.02 60.67
N GLU A 194 20.54 34.00 61.52
CA GLU A 194 21.04 32.68 61.17
C GLU A 194 20.14 31.99 60.13
N LEU A 195 18.81 32.03 60.31
CA LEU A 195 17.85 31.49 59.33
C LEU A 195 17.88 32.26 58.01
N THR A 196 18.08 33.58 58.06
CA THR A 196 18.21 34.41 56.86
C THR A 196 19.49 34.07 56.10
N CYS A 197 20.60 33.88 56.82
CA CYS A 197 21.87 33.41 56.27
C CYS A 197 21.72 32.01 55.64
N HIS A 198 21.07 31.09 56.34
CA HIS A 198 20.86 29.72 55.85
C HIS A 198 19.99 29.71 54.58
N LEU A 199 18.91 30.48 54.55
CA LEU A 199 18.07 30.63 53.37
C LEU A 199 18.85 31.22 52.18
N GLN A 200 19.76 32.17 52.41
CA GLN A 200 20.61 32.72 51.36
C GLN A 200 21.60 31.68 50.83
N SER A 201 22.23 30.88 51.71
CA SER A 201 23.11 29.79 51.28
C SER A 201 22.38 28.70 50.47
N GLU A 202 21.15 28.33 50.86
CA GLU A 202 20.31 27.38 50.11
C GLU A 202 19.95 27.90 48.72
N LYS A 203 19.64 29.20 48.61
CA LYS A 203 19.39 29.84 47.31
C LYS A 203 20.62 29.80 46.41
N GLN A 204 21.81 30.07 46.95
CA GLN A 204 23.06 30.00 46.19
C GLN A 204 23.35 28.56 45.72
N LEU A 205 23.22 27.57 46.61
CA LEU A 205 23.40 26.16 46.27
C LEU A 205 22.42 25.69 45.18
N ARG A 206 21.17 26.17 45.19
CA ARG A 206 20.20 25.86 44.13
C ARG A 206 20.60 26.43 42.78
N ILE A 207 21.13 27.65 42.74
CA ILE A 207 21.62 28.27 41.51
C ILE A 207 22.83 27.48 40.98
N GLU A 208 23.81 27.17 41.83
CA GLU A 208 24.97 26.37 41.45
C GLU A 208 24.59 24.99 40.91
N LEU A 209 23.60 24.32 41.52
CA LEU A 209 23.07 23.04 41.06
C LEU A 209 22.37 23.14 39.70
N GLU A 210 21.67 24.25 39.44
CA GLU A 210 21.02 24.49 38.14
C GLU A 210 22.08 24.75 37.05
N GLU A 211 23.16 25.45 37.39
CA GLU A 211 24.30 25.68 36.49
C GLU A 211 25.10 24.41 36.20
N THR A 212 25.32 23.52 37.18
CA THR A 212 26.00 22.23 36.94
C THR A 212 25.16 21.35 36.03
N LYS A 213 23.86 21.21 36.30
CA LYS A 213 22.93 20.49 35.41
C LYS A 213 22.89 21.10 34.01
N GLY A 214 22.90 22.43 33.91
CA GLY A 214 22.98 23.14 32.63
C GLY A 214 24.27 22.84 31.86
N ARG A 215 25.41 22.73 32.55
CA ARG A 215 26.68 22.31 31.95
C ARG A 215 26.65 20.85 31.48
N GLU A 216 26.11 19.94 32.27
CA GLU A 216 25.96 18.52 31.90
C GLU A 216 25.02 18.34 30.70
N ILE A 217 23.93 19.08 30.63
CA ILE A 217 23.04 19.05 29.46
C ILE A 217 23.79 19.51 28.20
N LYS A 218 24.62 20.57 28.30
CA LYS A 218 25.43 21.04 27.17
C LYS A 218 26.46 20.01 26.71
N THR A 219 27.13 19.31 27.63
CA THR A 219 28.10 18.27 27.28
C THR A 219 27.41 17.05 26.65
N LEU A 220 26.24 16.64 27.17
CA LEU A 220 25.44 15.55 26.59
C LEU A 220 24.95 15.89 25.18
N LEU A 221 24.48 17.12 24.96
CA LEU A 221 24.08 17.58 23.62
C LEU A 221 25.26 17.61 22.64
N HIS A 222 26.44 18.02 23.11
CA HIS A 222 27.65 17.98 22.28
C HIS A 222 28.06 16.54 21.93
N SER A 223 27.99 15.60 22.89
CA SER A 223 28.26 14.18 22.66
C SER A 223 27.28 13.56 21.64
N LEU A 224 25.97 13.83 21.78
CA LEU A 224 24.96 13.39 20.83
C LEU A 224 25.21 13.93 19.42
N LYS A 225 25.60 15.21 19.31
CA LYS A 225 25.95 15.81 18.01
C LYS A 225 27.18 15.16 17.39
N ASN A 226 28.20 14.83 18.19
CA ASN A 226 29.40 14.14 17.69
C ASN A 226 29.07 12.71 17.22
N LEU A 227 28.22 11.97 17.96
CA LEU A 227 27.74 10.65 17.53
C LEU A 227 26.92 10.74 16.26
N GLN A 228 26.06 11.75 16.11
CA GLN A 228 25.30 11.99 14.88
C GLN A 228 26.24 12.22 13.70
N ASN A 229 27.25 13.08 13.87
CA ASN A 229 28.25 13.32 12.82
C ASN A 229 29.03 12.05 12.47
N GLN A 230 29.40 11.21 13.45
CA GLN A 230 30.05 9.91 13.18
C GLN A 230 29.15 8.94 12.42
N VAL A 231 27.84 8.91 12.74
CA VAL A 231 26.86 8.13 11.98
C VAL A 231 26.75 8.65 10.55
N ASP A 232 26.75 9.97 10.37
CA ASP A 232 26.68 10.58 9.05
C ASP A 232 27.97 10.32 8.23
N GLU A 233 29.14 10.41 8.85
CA GLU A 233 30.44 10.05 8.25
C GLU A 233 30.48 8.56 7.85
N THR A 234 30.10 7.64 8.75
CA THR A 234 30.05 6.20 8.43
C THR A 234 29.04 5.89 7.32
N ASN A 235 27.90 6.59 7.28
CA ASN A 235 26.94 6.47 6.19
C ASN A 235 27.52 6.97 4.85
N THR A 236 28.28 8.07 4.84
CA THR A 236 28.95 8.54 3.61
C THR A 236 30.01 7.54 3.11
N ILE A 237 30.78 6.95 4.02
CA ILE A 237 31.79 5.93 3.67
C ILE A 237 31.10 4.67 3.13
N LEU A 238 30.01 4.20 3.75
CA LEU A 238 29.26 3.04 3.26
C LEU A 238 28.63 3.27 1.89
N LEU A 239 28.20 4.49 1.59
CA LEU A 239 27.70 4.86 0.27
C LEU A 239 28.83 4.85 -0.76
N GLN A 240 30.00 5.41 -0.43
CA GLN A 240 31.19 5.33 -1.29
C GLN A 240 31.63 3.88 -1.54
N GLU A 241 31.68 3.02 -0.51
CA GLU A 241 31.98 1.61 -0.72
C GLU A 241 30.90 0.89 -1.56
N ARG A 242 29.63 1.29 -1.48
CA ARG A 242 28.57 0.73 -2.36
C ARG A 242 28.74 1.17 -3.79
N GLU A 243 29.07 2.44 -4.03
CA GLU A 243 29.36 2.96 -5.37
C GLU A 243 30.63 2.31 -5.95
N GLU A 244 31.67 2.12 -5.15
CA GLU A 244 32.89 1.39 -5.53
C GLU A 244 32.60 -0.09 -5.78
N ARG A 245 31.76 -0.75 -4.98
CA ARG A 245 31.30 -2.12 -5.23
C ARG A 245 30.45 -2.21 -6.49
N GLU A 246 29.56 -1.24 -6.76
CA GLU A 246 28.77 -1.18 -7.99
C GLU A 246 29.65 -0.91 -9.23
N ALA A 247 30.70 -0.10 -9.10
CA ALA A 247 31.71 0.11 -10.13
C ALA A 247 32.54 -1.17 -10.37
N ALA A 248 32.99 -1.83 -9.30
CA ALA A 248 33.69 -3.11 -9.37
C ALA A 248 32.79 -4.24 -9.92
N HIS A 249 31.47 -4.20 -9.70
CA HIS A 249 30.52 -5.16 -10.25
C HIS A 249 30.20 -4.91 -11.74
N LYS A 250 30.46 -3.69 -12.24
CA LYS A 250 30.46 -3.35 -13.68
C LYS A 250 31.79 -3.70 -14.36
N GLU A 251 32.91 -3.66 -13.64
CA GLU A 251 34.25 -3.94 -14.17
C GLU A 251 34.63 -5.43 -14.11
N ASN A 252 34.18 -6.17 -13.09
CA ASN A 252 34.50 -7.59 -12.91
C ASN A 252 33.37 -8.52 -13.40
N GLY A 253 33.14 -8.49 -14.70
CA GLY A 253 32.54 -9.61 -15.43
C GLY A 253 33.54 -10.76 -15.66
N ALA A 254 34.13 -11.32 -14.59
CA ALA A 254 34.91 -12.55 -14.63
C ALA A 254 35.04 -13.18 -13.22
N ARG A 255 34.41 -14.36 -13.07
CA ARG A 255 34.42 -15.39 -11.98
C ARG A 255 35.80 -15.70 -11.33
N PRO A 256 35.95 -16.58 -10.28
CA PRO A 256 35.07 -17.07 -9.19
C PRO A 256 35.69 -17.02 -7.75
N LEU A 257 34.86 -17.39 -6.77
CA LEU A 257 35.09 -17.82 -5.37
C LEU A 257 36.50 -18.24 -4.91
N THR A 258 36.86 -17.81 -3.69
CA THR A 258 37.52 -18.66 -2.68
C THR A 258 37.02 -18.34 -1.29
N THR A 259 36.46 -19.36 -0.65
CA THR A 259 35.99 -19.41 0.74
C THR A 259 37.20 -19.76 1.62
N GLU A 260 37.62 -18.86 2.51
CA GLU A 260 38.58 -19.18 3.57
C GLU A 260 37.85 -19.18 4.92
N ALA A 261 37.80 -20.37 5.51
CA ALA A 261 37.34 -20.60 6.87
C ALA A 261 38.42 -20.16 7.85
N LEU A 262 38.10 -19.15 8.68
CA LEU A 262 38.90 -18.76 9.83
C LEU A 262 38.55 -19.69 11.01
N VAL A 263 39.59 -20.39 11.47
CA VAL A 263 39.68 -21.14 12.72
C VAL A 263 39.48 -20.17 13.89
N LEU A 264 38.57 -20.51 14.81
CA LEU A 264 38.46 -19.88 16.12
C LEU A 264 39.02 -20.86 17.15
N ASP A 265 40.04 -20.41 17.87
CA ASP A 265 40.60 -21.10 19.03
C ASP A 265 39.58 -21.09 20.18
N ASP A 266 39.34 -22.28 20.75
CA ASP A 266 38.56 -22.51 21.96
C ASP A 266 39.39 -22.15 23.20
N ASP A 267 39.06 -21.04 23.87
CA ASP A 267 39.52 -20.75 25.24
C ASP A 267 38.39 -21.07 26.24
N ASP A 268 38.52 -22.24 26.86
CA ASP A 268 37.65 -22.80 27.90
C ASP A 268 38.01 -22.19 29.26
N GLY A 269 37.15 -21.33 29.82
CA GLY A 269 37.49 -20.72 31.11
C GLY A 269 36.51 -19.74 31.74
N THR A 270 35.19 -19.79 31.45
CA THR A 270 34.17 -19.08 32.29
C THR A 270 32.70 -19.47 32.03
N LEU A 271 32.42 -20.44 31.15
CA LEU A 271 31.11 -20.63 30.50
C LEU A 271 30.08 -21.48 31.27
N GLY A 272 30.13 -21.52 32.60
CA GLY A 272 29.12 -22.25 33.40
C GLY A 272 27.67 -21.70 33.26
N PRO A 273 27.44 -20.41 33.58
CA PRO A 273 26.11 -19.80 33.49
C PRO A 273 25.69 -19.51 32.04
N ASP A 274 26.65 -19.13 31.19
CA ASP A 274 26.39 -18.82 29.79
C ASP A 274 26.04 -20.08 28.98
N MET A 275 26.64 -21.24 29.29
CA MET A 275 26.24 -22.51 28.68
C MET A 275 24.85 -22.98 29.15
N GLN A 276 24.43 -22.65 30.37
CA GLN A 276 23.06 -22.92 30.83
C GLN A 276 22.05 -21.99 30.17
N ASN A 277 22.38 -20.71 30.04
CA ASN A 277 21.57 -19.71 29.34
C ASN A 277 21.45 -20.05 27.84
N LEU A 278 22.56 -20.44 27.20
CA LEU A 278 22.58 -20.88 25.80
C LEU A 278 21.78 -22.17 25.60
N LYS A 279 21.83 -23.13 26.54
CA LYS A 279 20.96 -24.32 26.52
C LYS A 279 19.48 -23.96 26.70
N ALA A 280 19.15 -22.94 27.49
CA ALA A 280 17.78 -22.45 27.65
C ALA A 280 17.29 -21.75 26.38
N LEU A 281 18.11 -20.88 25.79
CA LEU A 281 17.84 -20.21 24.52
C LEU A 281 17.70 -21.21 23.37
N LEU A 282 18.55 -22.23 23.31
CA LEU A 282 18.45 -23.30 22.31
C LEU A 282 17.14 -24.08 22.44
N ARG A 283 16.69 -24.38 23.65
CA ARG A 283 15.39 -25.04 23.88
C ARG A 283 14.22 -24.13 23.51
N ALA A 284 14.31 -22.83 23.83
CA ALA A 284 13.29 -21.84 23.46
C ALA A 284 13.20 -21.67 21.93
N GLU A 285 14.33 -21.64 21.22
CA GLU A 285 14.35 -21.51 19.77
C GLU A 285 13.88 -22.80 19.08
N LYS A 286 14.21 -23.98 19.62
CA LYS A 286 13.62 -25.25 19.16
C LYS A 286 12.11 -25.27 19.33
N GLN A 287 11.60 -24.86 20.49
CA GLN A 287 10.16 -24.78 20.71
C GLN A 287 9.48 -23.76 19.77
N ARG A 288 10.15 -22.63 19.50
CA ARG A 288 9.67 -21.64 18.52
C ARG A 288 9.65 -22.21 17.11
N ALA A 289 10.68 -22.97 16.71
CA ALA A 289 10.74 -23.66 15.44
C ALA A 289 9.60 -24.68 15.31
N ASP A 290 9.41 -25.55 16.31
CA ASP A 290 8.33 -26.55 16.35
C ASP A 290 6.94 -25.88 16.27
N ASP A 291 6.72 -24.78 17.00
CA ASP A 291 5.46 -24.04 16.97
C ASP A 291 5.22 -23.36 15.61
N SER A 292 6.29 -22.88 14.95
CA SER A 292 6.19 -22.34 13.60
C SER A 292 5.88 -23.43 12.56
N GLU A 293 6.47 -24.62 12.71
CA GLU A 293 6.23 -25.77 11.84
C GLU A 293 4.78 -26.26 11.97
N ARG A 294 4.26 -26.35 13.20
CA ARG A 294 2.84 -26.68 13.45
C ARG A 294 1.89 -25.68 12.78
N ARG A 295 2.17 -24.38 12.92
CA ARG A 295 1.36 -23.33 12.27
C ARG A 295 1.42 -23.43 10.74
N CYS A 296 2.59 -23.74 10.18
CA CYS A 296 2.73 -23.99 8.74
C CYS A 296 1.92 -25.21 8.30
N ALA A 297 1.97 -26.31 9.04
CA ALA A 297 1.19 -27.51 8.74
C ALA A 297 -0.33 -27.26 8.79
N GLU A 298 -0.81 -26.55 9.82
CA GLU A 298 -2.22 -26.14 9.93
C GLU A 298 -2.67 -25.23 8.78
N ALA A 299 -1.81 -24.29 8.37
CA ALA A 299 -2.08 -23.40 7.24
C ALA A 299 -2.15 -24.17 5.92
N VAL A 300 -1.27 -25.16 5.72
CA VAL A 300 -1.28 -26.05 4.55
C VAL A 300 -2.58 -26.86 4.51
N GLU A 301 -2.94 -27.55 5.60
CA GLU A 301 -4.19 -28.30 5.71
C GLU A 301 -5.44 -27.45 5.42
N LEU A 302 -5.47 -26.23 5.95
CA LEU A 302 -6.55 -25.28 5.72
C LEU A 302 -6.59 -24.81 4.25
N SER A 303 -5.43 -24.59 3.63
CA SER A 303 -5.32 -24.24 2.22
C SER A 303 -5.79 -25.38 1.31
N GLU A 304 -5.48 -26.64 1.64
CA GLU A 304 -5.95 -27.81 0.90
C GLU A 304 -7.46 -27.99 0.99
N LYS A 305 -8.05 -27.79 2.18
CA LYS A 305 -9.50 -27.80 2.35
C LYS A 305 -10.18 -26.74 1.51
N ARG A 306 -9.59 -25.53 1.41
CA ARG A 306 -10.08 -24.46 0.52
C ARG A 306 -9.94 -24.84 -0.95
N ARG A 307 -8.81 -25.42 -1.37
CA ARG A 307 -8.59 -25.90 -2.74
C ARG A 307 -9.64 -26.94 -3.16
N LYS A 308 -9.91 -27.95 -2.32
CA LYS A 308 -10.93 -28.97 -2.59
C LYS A 308 -12.32 -28.37 -2.79
N LYS A 309 -12.70 -27.36 -1.98
CA LYS A 309 -13.96 -26.62 -2.16
C LYS A 309 -14.00 -25.84 -3.48
N LEU A 310 -12.90 -25.20 -3.84
CA LEU A 310 -12.79 -24.47 -5.12
C LEU A 310 -12.98 -25.43 -6.30
N GLU A 311 -12.29 -26.56 -6.31
CA GLU A 311 -12.45 -27.58 -7.36
C GLU A 311 -13.89 -28.10 -7.45
N GLU A 312 -14.58 -28.29 -6.34
CA GLU A 312 -15.99 -28.69 -6.35
C GLU A 312 -16.87 -27.60 -7.01
N THR A 313 -16.63 -26.33 -6.69
CA THR A 313 -17.36 -25.23 -7.32
C THR A 313 -17.03 -25.11 -8.81
N GLU A 314 -15.79 -25.32 -9.21
CA GLU A 314 -15.38 -25.34 -10.62
C GLU A 314 -16.07 -26.48 -11.38
N ARG A 315 -16.16 -27.69 -10.81
CA ARG A 315 -16.92 -28.80 -11.41
C ARG A 315 -18.38 -28.44 -11.61
N ARG A 316 -19.02 -27.77 -10.65
CA ARG A 316 -20.41 -27.29 -10.78
C ARG A 316 -20.57 -26.25 -11.89
N VAL A 317 -19.61 -25.34 -12.03
CA VAL A 317 -19.60 -24.34 -13.12
C VAL A 317 -19.48 -25.03 -14.47
N HIS A 318 -18.58 -26.01 -14.62
CA HIS A 318 -18.47 -26.77 -15.87
C HIS A 318 -19.76 -27.55 -16.19
N GLN A 319 -20.41 -28.17 -15.19
CA GLN A 319 -21.71 -28.82 -15.39
C GLN A 319 -22.80 -27.86 -15.87
N LEU A 320 -22.85 -26.64 -15.31
CA LEU A 320 -23.78 -25.60 -15.75
C LEU A 320 -23.47 -25.11 -17.16
N GLN A 321 -22.18 -24.93 -17.48
CA GLN A 321 -21.73 -24.55 -18.82
C GLN A 321 -22.15 -25.61 -19.86
N ASP A 322 -21.96 -26.89 -19.54
CA ASP A 322 -22.37 -27.99 -20.42
C ASP A 322 -23.89 -28.07 -20.59
N SER A 323 -24.66 -27.84 -19.52
CA SER A 323 -26.13 -27.75 -19.58
C SER A 323 -26.59 -26.61 -20.48
N MET A 324 -26.00 -25.43 -20.33
CA MET A 324 -26.29 -24.25 -21.15
C MET A 324 -25.93 -24.50 -22.62
N ASN A 325 -24.77 -25.08 -22.90
CA ASN A 325 -24.36 -25.44 -24.26
C ASN A 325 -25.32 -26.45 -24.91
N ARG A 326 -25.80 -27.45 -24.16
CA ARG A 326 -26.83 -28.39 -24.65
C ARG A 326 -28.13 -27.68 -24.98
N MET A 327 -28.56 -26.73 -24.14
CA MET A 327 -29.78 -25.95 -24.37
C MET A 327 -29.64 -25.03 -25.59
N LEU A 328 -28.49 -24.39 -25.78
CA LEU A 328 -28.18 -23.57 -26.95
C LEU A 328 -28.22 -24.38 -28.24
N ASN A 329 -27.60 -25.57 -28.25
CA ASN A 329 -27.64 -26.47 -29.40
C ASN A 329 -29.07 -26.96 -29.68
N SER A 330 -29.83 -27.34 -28.64
CA SER A 330 -31.24 -27.72 -28.80
C SER A 330 -32.10 -26.60 -29.35
N MET A 331 -31.89 -25.34 -28.93
CA MET A 331 -32.58 -24.19 -29.51
C MET A 331 -32.18 -23.97 -30.97
N ALA A 332 -30.89 -24.09 -31.30
CA ALA A 332 -30.41 -23.96 -32.67
C ALA A 332 -31.01 -25.03 -33.61
N ASP A 333 -31.16 -26.26 -33.11
CA ASP A 333 -31.83 -27.36 -33.83
C ASP A 333 -33.32 -27.03 -34.05
N GLN A 334 -34.04 -26.59 -33.01
CA GLN A 334 -35.44 -26.16 -33.14
C GLN A 334 -35.63 -24.99 -34.11
N PHE A 335 -34.73 -23.99 -34.09
CA PHE A 335 -34.75 -22.88 -35.05
C PHE A 335 -34.49 -23.37 -36.48
N SER A 336 -33.63 -24.37 -36.66
CA SER A 336 -33.37 -24.98 -37.96
C SER A 336 -34.59 -25.75 -38.47
N GLU A 337 -35.28 -26.50 -37.60
CA GLU A 337 -36.54 -27.18 -37.94
C GLU A 337 -37.65 -26.19 -38.33
N LEU A 338 -37.84 -25.12 -37.55
CA LEU A 338 -38.82 -24.07 -37.87
C LEU A 338 -38.53 -23.41 -39.22
N LYS A 339 -37.25 -23.13 -39.50
CA LYS A 339 -36.81 -22.56 -40.78
C LYS A 339 -37.08 -23.51 -41.96
N MET A 340 -36.86 -24.82 -41.78
CA MET A 340 -37.15 -25.82 -42.81
C MET A 340 -38.65 -25.91 -43.12
N ILE A 341 -39.53 -25.90 -42.11
CA ILE A 341 -40.99 -25.92 -42.29
C ILE A 341 -41.49 -24.68 -43.06
N LEU A 342 -40.89 -23.51 -42.78
CA LEU A 342 -41.22 -22.26 -43.45
C LEU A 342 -40.77 -22.24 -44.92
N GLN A 343 -39.59 -22.82 -45.21
CA GLN A 343 -39.08 -22.94 -46.58
C GLN A 343 -39.87 -23.96 -47.42
N THR A 344 -40.32 -25.07 -46.83
CA THR A 344 -41.17 -26.05 -47.54
C THR A 344 -42.58 -25.51 -47.80
N SER A 345 -43.11 -24.64 -46.94
CA SER A 345 -44.38 -23.92 -47.19
C SER A 345 -44.26 -22.80 -48.22
N SER A 346 -43.07 -22.22 -48.39
CA SER A 346 -42.84 -21.14 -49.37
C SER A 346 -42.63 -21.65 -50.80
N ASN A 347 -42.14 -22.88 -50.97
CA ASN A 347 -41.91 -23.47 -52.29
C ASN A 347 -43.15 -24.12 -52.92
N SER A 348 -44.26 -24.27 -52.17
CA SER A 348 -45.54 -24.78 -52.69
C SER A 348 -46.47 -23.68 -53.25
N THR A 349 -46.08 -22.41 -53.18
CA THR A 349 -46.87 -21.29 -53.75
C THR A 349 -46.00 -20.38 -54.59
N SER A 350 -45.78 -20.74 -55.86
CA SER A 350 -45.33 -19.79 -56.90
C SER A 350 -45.72 -20.25 -58.29
N THR A 351 -46.97 -19.97 -58.69
CA THR A 351 -47.32 -19.67 -60.09
C THR A 351 -48.55 -18.75 -60.12
N SER A 352 -48.35 -17.44 -60.29
CA SER A 352 -49.12 -16.54 -61.19
C SER A 352 -49.11 -15.08 -60.76
N GLY A 353 -48.73 -14.21 -61.70
CA GLY A 353 -49.60 -13.11 -62.17
C GLY A 353 -49.73 -11.83 -61.35
N SER A 354 -49.15 -10.76 -61.91
CA SER A 354 -49.33 -9.33 -61.59
C SER A 354 -50.81 -8.85 -61.52
N ILE A 355 -51.10 -7.85 -60.68
CA ILE A 355 -51.87 -6.62 -60.99
C ILE A 355 -51.62 -5.57 -59.87
N ALA A 356 -51.45 -4.31 -60.29
CA ALA A 356 -51.13 -3.14 -59.47
C ALA A 356 -52.38 -2.42 -58.92
N ILE A 357 -52.29 -1.84 -57.71
CA ILE A 357 -53.05 -0.64 -57.29
C ILE A 357 -52.15 0.22 -56.38
N ASN A 358 -51.96 1.48 -56.79
CA ASN A 358 -51.32 2.58 -56.05
C ASN A 358 -52.24 3.09 -54.93
N VAL A 359 -51.72 3.26 -53.69
CA VAL A 359 -52.05 4.40 -52.80
C VAL A 359 -50.81 4.77 -51.99
N ARG A 360 -50.52 6.06 -51.98
CA ARG A 360 -49.39 6.75 -51.34
C ARG A 360 -49.82 7.29 -49.97
N VAL A 361 -49.11 6.98 -48.89
CA VAL A 361 -49.05 7.79 -47.66
C VAL A 361 -47.68 7.63 -47.00
N ASP A 362 -47.00 8.75 -46.81
CA ASP A 362 -45.76 8.91 -46.06
C ASP A 362 -45.98 8.72 -44.56
N VAL A 363 -45.19 7.88 -43.87
CA VAL A 363 -44.83 8.04 -42.45
C VAL A 363 -43.43 7.47 -42.24
N ALA A 364 -42.53 8.34 -41.79
CA ALA A 364 -41.18 8.03 -41.33
C ALA A 364 -41.19 7.17 -40.05
N SER A 365 -40.21 6.28 -39.89
CA SER A 365 -39.41 6.15 -38.66
C SER A 365 -38.31 5.11 -38.82
N ASP A 366 -37.14 5.51 -38.32
CA ASP A 366 -35.94 4.73 -38.11
C ASP A 366 -36.20 3.36 -37.49
N THR A 367 -35.40 2.37 -37.88
CA THR A 367 -34.38 1.74 -37.02
C THR A 367 -33.80 0.52 -37.73
N SER A 368 -32.52 0.56 -38.08
CA SER A 368 -31.74 -0.64 -38.38
C SER A 368 -30.46 -0.63 -37.55
N ASP A 369 -30.41 -1.63 -36.67
CA ASP A 369 -29.29 -2.53 -36.46
C ASP A 369 -28.04 -2.03 -35.73
N ASN A 370 -27.83 -2.62 -34.55
CA ASN A 370 -26.59 -3.39 -34.34
C ASN A 370 -26.79 -4.45 -33.26
N GLU A 371 -26.99 -5.68 -33.70
CA GLU A 371 -26.67 -6.87 -32.91
C GLU A 371 -25.15 -7.05 -32.81
N SER A 372 -24.67 -7.41 -31.62
CA SER A 372 -23.38 -8.07 -31.48
C SER A 372 -23.49 -9.30 -30.58
N ASP A 373 -23.49 -10.41 -31.29
CA ASP A 373 -23.26 -11.82 -30.96
C ASP A 373 -22.14 -12.07 -29.92
N PHE A 374 -22.43 -12.96 -28.97
CA PHE A 374 -21.55 -13.44 -27.91
C PHE A 374 -21.42 -14.97 -28.07
N SER A 375 -20.27 -15.43 -28.57
CA SER A 375 -19.87 -16.84 -28.52
C SER A 375 -18.37 -16.94 -28.26
N PHE A 376 -18.02 -17.63 -27.17
CA PHE A 376 -16.65 -17.96 -26.75
C PHE A 376 -16.23 -19.32 -27.35
N GLN A 377 -15.03 -19.36 -27.94
CA GLN A 377 -14.33 -20.61 -28.27
C GLN A 377 -13.41 -21.04 -27.11
N HIS A 378 -13.45 -22.33 -26.81
CA HIS A 378 -12.66 -23.08 -25.81
C HIS A 378 -11.13 -23.01 -26.03
N PRO A 379 -10.31 -23.09 -24.97
CA PRO A 379 -8.94 -23.57 -25.07
C PRO A 379 -8.87 -25.09 -24.85
N THR A 380 -8.23 -25.78 -25.80
CA THR A 380 -7.90 -27.20 -25.78
C THR A 380 -6.77 -27.52 -24.82
N SER A 381 -6.90 -28.67 -24.15
CA SER A 381 -5.91 -29.34 -23.31
C SER A 381 -4.64 -29.74 -24.06
N SER A 382 -3.48 -29.44 -23.50
CA SER A 382 -2.26 -30.22 -23.71
C SER A 382 -1.54 -30.33 -22.37
N SER A 383 -1.54 -31.53 -21.79
CA SER A 383 -0.69 -31.90 -20.66
C SER A 383 0.78 -31.90 -21.06
N PRO A 384 1.69 -31.52 -20.17
CA PRO A 384 3.04 -32.05 -20.14
C PRO A 384 3.29 -32.84 -18.85
N SER A 385 3.76 -34.06 -19.03
CA SER A 385 4.46 -34.87 -18.03
C SER A 385 5.81 -34.26 -17.68
N ASP A 386 6.13 -34.30 -16.39
CA ASP A 386 7.45 -34.37 -15.73
C ASP A 386 8.66 -33.68 -16.39
N GLU A 387 9.03 -32.54 -15.82
CA GLU A 387 10.37 -32.25 -15.24
C GLU A 387 10.44 -30.74 -14.94
N PHE A 388 10.34 -30.36 -13.66
CA PHE A 388 10.76 -29.04 -13.19
C PHE A 388 11.71 -29.21 -12.02
N SER A 389 13.00 -29.07 -12.32
CA SER A 389 13.98 -28.53 -11.38
C SER A 389 13.60 -27.11 -10.99
N ALA A 390 13.91 -26.75 -9.75
CA ALA A 390 13.63 -25.47 -9.12
C ALA A 390 14.14 -24.25 -9.93
N PRO A 391 13.43 -23.10 -9.90
CA PRO A 391 13.96 -21.86 -10.43
C PRO A 391 14.74 -21.10 -9.35
N ASP A 392 15.94 -20.69 -9.72
CA ASP A 392 16.79 -19.75 -9.00
C ASP A 392 16.15 -18.36 -8.92
N ASP A 393 16.47 -17.74 -7.80
CA ASP A 393 16.11 -16.41 -7.34
C ASP A 393 17.02 -15.38 -8.03
N SER A 394 16.52 -14.60 -8.99
CA SER A 394 17.01 -13.24 -9.29
C SER A 394 16.35 -12.65 -10.54
N THR A 395 16.07 -11.34 -10.44
CA THR A 395 15.81 -10.34 -11.51
C THR A 395 14.42 -9.71 -11.46
N PHE A 396 14.15 -8.95 -10.40
CA PHE A 396 13.25 -7.79 -10.48
C PHE A 396 14.09 -6.53 -10.68
N GLN A 397 14.25 -6.11 -11.92
CA GLN A 397 14.80 -4.80 -12.26
C GLN A 397 13.71 -3.76 -12.06
N LEU A 398 13.80 -3.03 -10.95
CA LEU A 398 12.90 -1.94 -10.58
C LEU A 398 13.21 -0.71 -11.44
N ILE A 399 12.37 -0.39 -12.42
CA ILE A 399 12.43 0.89 -13.13
C ILE A 399 11.78 1.95 -12.23
N VAL A 400 12.60 2.74 -11.54
CA VAL A 400 12.18 3.99 -10.90
C VAL A 400 12.55 5.12 -11.85
N GLN A 401 11.54 5.80 -12.39
CA GLN A 401 11.73 7.00 -13.19
C GLN A 401 11.61 8.21 -12.27
N ASP A 402 12.75 8.79 -11.90
CA ASP A 402 12.85 10.05 -11.16
C ASP A 402 12.41 11.22 -12.06
N LEU A 403 11.38 11.96 -11.60
CA LEU A 403 11.02 13.27 -12.14
C LEU A 403 11.52 14.35 -11.18
N SER A 404 12.81 14.65 -11.23
CA SER A 404 13.35 15.89 -10.68
C SER A 404 14.59 16.34 -11.45
N GLN A 405 14.39 17.09 -12.53
CA GLN A 405 15.39 18.07 -12.97
C GLN A 405 14.70 19.38 -13.31
N THR A 406 15.08 20.36 -12.49
CA THR A 406 15.04 21.80 -12.73
C THR A 406 15.89 22.14 -13.95
N GLU A 407 15.29 22.72 -14.99
CA GLU A 407 16.03 23.58 -15.91
C GLU A 407 15.50 25.00 -15.82
N ASN A 408 16.42 25.86 -15.39
CA ASN A 408 16.30 27.28 -15.24
C ASN A 408 17.02 27.91 -16.44
N SER A 409 16.29 28.39 -17.46
CA SER A 409 16.77 29.48 -18.33
C SER A 409 15.60 30.05 -19.15
N GLY A 410 15.46 31.37 -19.20
CA GLY A 410 14.50 32.00 -20.11
C GLY A 410 13.82 33.29 -19.63
N SER A 411 14.63 34.29 -19.25
CA SER A 411 14.40 35.72 -19.48
C SER A 411 13.09 36.12 -20.19
N GLY A 412 12.21 36.86 -19.49
CA GLY A 412 11.08 37.54 -20.09
C GLY A 412 10.46 38.59 -19.16
N LYS A 413 11.01 39.80 -19.18
CA LYS A 413 10.44 41.02 -18.58
C LYS A 413 8.95 41.17 -18.96
N SER A 414 8.06 41.36 -17.98
CA SER A 414 7.00 42.36 -18.10
C SER A 414 6.46 42.80 -16.74
N LYS A 415 6.60 44.10 -16.51
CA LYS A 415 5.94 44.99 -15.57
C LYS A 415 4.53 44.56 -15.12
N GLY A 416 4.25 44.81 -13.84
CA GLY A 416 2.90 44.86 -13.31
C GLY A 416 2.87 45.12 -11.81
N ASP A 417 3.23 46.34 -11.39
CA ASP A 417 2.95 46.85 -10.05
C ASP A 417 1.45 46.71 -9.73
N LYS A 418 1.14 46.18 -8.54
CA LYS A 418 0.06 46.67 -7.68
C LYS A 418 0.15 46.07 -6.28
N LYS A 419 0.66 46.88 -5.37
CA LYS A 419 0.38 46.84 -3.94
C LYS A 419 -1.13 47.03 -3.70
N GLY A 420 -1.66 46.26 -2.76
CA GLY A 420 -2.98 46.42 -2.12
C GLY A 420 -3.21 45.15 -1.30
N ALA A 421 -2.81 45.06 -0.04
CA ALA A 421 -3.47 45.67 1.11
C ALA A 421 -5.00 45.45 1.05
N PHE A 422 -5.47 44.38 1.66
CA PHE A 422 -6.70 44.41 2.45
C PHE A 422 -6.73 43.25 3.44
N ASP A 423 -6.87 43.65 4.71
CA ASP A 423 -7.16 42.83 5.88
C ASP A 423 -8.54 42.14 5.78
N ASP A 424 -8.74 41.19 6.71
CA ASP A 424 -10.01 40.75 7.28
C ASP A 424 -11.08 40.16 6.35
N PHE A 425 -11.43 38.89 6.60
CA PHE A 425 -12.77 38.48 7.04
C PHE A 425 -12.82 36.96 7.28
N PHE A 426 -13.10 36.58 8.53
CA PHE A 426 -13.63 35.29 9.06
C PHE A 426 -12.97 33.95 8.71
#